data_AF-I4GYW7-F1
#
_entry.id   AF-I4GYW7-F1
#
_cell.length_a   1.000
_cell.length_b   1.000
_cell.length_c   1.000
_cell.angle_alpha   90.00
_cell.angle_beta   90.00
_cell.angle_gamma   90.00
#
_symmetry.space_group_name_H-M   'P 1'
#
loop_
_entity.id
_entity.type
_entity.pdbx_description
1 polymer ?
#
loop_
_entity_poly.entity_id
_entity_poly.type
_entity_poly.pdbx_seq_one_letter_code
_entity_poly.pdbx_strand_id
1 'polypeptide(L)' 'MDLIKRRLEEINGQLKVARIGVALEIRGERIYLRGTFPPKPGKSGYSQQGKVQSQVTLWGKNSLR' A
#
# COMPACT_ATOMS: atom_id res chain seq x y z
N MET A 1 14.96 24.63 0.51
CA MET A 1 14.12 23.64 1.24
C MET A 1 12.67 23.92 0.90
N ASP A 2 11.97 22.96 0.31
CA ASP A 2 10.59 23.15 -0.18
C ASP A 2 9.61 23.33 0.99
N LEU A 3 8.89 24.45 1.02
CA LEU A 3 7.91 24.79 2.07
C LEU A 3 6.91 23.66 2.34
N ILE A 4 6.45 23.00 1.27
CA ILE A 4 5.49 21.91 1.31
C ILE A 4 6.07 20.69 2.04
N LYS A 5 7.35 20.35 1.80
CA LYS A 5 8.01 19.21 2.46
C LYS A 5 8.10 19.44 3.97
N ARG A 6 8.53 20.64 4.38
CA ARG A 6 8.60 21.02 5.80
C ARG A 6 7.24 20.93 6.48
N ARG A 7 6.18 21.38 5.82
CA ARG A 7 4.81 21.30 6.36
C ARG A 7 4.33 19.85 6.48
N LEU A 8 4.70 18.99 5.54
CA LEU A 8 4.38 17.57 5.56
C LEU A 8 5.05 16.86 6.75
N GLU A 9 6.32 17.18 7.01
CA GLU A 9 7.09 16.68 8.15
C GLU A 9 6.47 17.11 9.49
N GLU A 10 6.07 18.37 9.60
CA GLU A 10 5.39 18.91 10.79
C GLU A 10 4.08 18.15 11.08
N ILE A 11 3.24 17.96 10.05
CA ILE A 11 1.98 17.23 10.20
C ILE A 11 2.23 15.76 10.54
N ASN A 12 3.17 15.10 9.89
CA ASN A 12 3.53 13.72 10.20
C ASN A 12 4.05 13.56 11.64
N GLY A 13 4.77 14.57 12.15
CA GLY A 13 5.16 14.65 13.56
C GLY A 13 3.95 14.70 14.49
N GLN A 14 2.97 15.55 14.18
CA GLN A 14 1.71 15.66 14.96
C GLN A 14 0.91 14.35 14.93
N LEU A 15 0.78 13.71 13.77
CA LEU A 15 0.10 12.41 13.63
C LEU A 15 0.76 11.32 14.48
N LYS A 16 2.09 11.29 14.51
CA LYS A 16 2.87 10.36 15.34
C LYS A 16 2.66 10.61 16.84
N VAL A 17 2.69 11.87 17.28
CA VAL A 17 2.44 12.24 18.69
C VAL A 17 1.03 11.88 19.11
N ALA A 18 0.05 12.08 18.23
CA ALA A 18 -1.35 11.71 18.44
C ALA A 18 -1.60 10.19 18.34
N ARG A 19 -0.57 9.37 18.06
CA ARG A 19 -0.67 7.91 17.87
C ARG A 19 -1.68 7.49 16.80
N ILE A 20 -1.87 8.34 15.79
CA ILE A 20 -2.72 8.03 14.65
C ILE A 20 -1.88 7.20 13.68
N GLY A 21 -2.35 6.00 13.33
CA GLY A 21 -1.63 5.06 12.47
C GLY A 21 -1.58 5.44 10.99
N VAL A 22 -1.51 6.74 10.68
CA VAL A 22 -1.52 7.31 9.33
C VAL A 22 -0.40 8.33 9.15
N ALA A 23 0.03 8.54 7.91
CA ALA A 23 1.04 9.49 7.48
C ALA A 23 0.66 10.09 6.12
N LEU A 24 1.09 11.32 5.86
CA LEU A 24 0.98 11.98 4.57
C LEU A 24 2.21 11.67 3.71
N GLU A 25 2.00 11.35 2.44
CA GLU A 25 3.03 11.02 1.45
C GLU A 25 2.75 11.80 0.14
N ILE A 26 3.76 12.50 -0.39
CA ILE A 26 3.66 13.15 -1.71
C ILE A 26 4.07 12.13 -2.78
N ARG A 27 3.20 11.89 -3.77
CA ARG A 27 3.48 11.06 -4.93
C ARG A 27 3.15 11.82 -6.20
N GLY A 28 4.19 12.26 -6.91
CA GLY A 28 4.04 13.18 -8.03
C GLY A 28 3.39 14.47 -7.57
N GLU A 29 2.26 14.82 -8.17
CA GLU A 29 1.49 16.05 -7.89
C GLU A 29 0.38 15.85 -6.85
N ARG A 30 0.29 14.67 -6.23
CA ARG A 30 -0.80 14.32 -5.29
C ARG A 30 -0.27 14.02 -3.90
N ILE A 31 -1.08 14.37 -2.89
CA ILE A 31 -0.85 14.03 -1.49
C ILE A 31 -1.76 12.85 -1.13
N TYR A 32 -1.17 11.79 -0.59
CA TYR A 32 -1.85 10.59 -0.16
C TYR A 32 -1.82 10.45 1.35
N LEU A 33 -2.91 9.99 1.93
CA LEU A 33 -2.94 9.48 3.30
C LEU A 33 -2.64 7.99 3.27
N ARG A 34 -1.58 7.57 3.96
CA ARG A 34 -1.14 6.18 4.06
C ARG A 34 -1.17 5.76 5.52
N GLY A 35 -1.87 4.67 5.84
CA GLY A 35 -1.85 4.10 7.18
C GLY A 35 -1.76 2.58 7.13
N THR A 36 -1.12 1.99 8.13
CA THR A 36 -1.17 0.55 8.36
C THR A 36 -2.24 0.31 9.40
N PHE A 37 -3.42 -0.08 8.96
CA PHE A 37 -4.48 -0.48 9.87
C PHE A 37 -4.22 -1.91 10.32
N PRO A 38 -4.32 -2.21 11.64
CA PRO A 38 -4.20 -3.58 12.10
C PRO A 38 -5.27 -4.45 11.41
N PRO A 39 -4.97 -5.73 11.15
CA PRO A 39 -5.98 -6.64 10.62
C PRO A 39 -7.17 -6.67 11.55
N LYS A 40 -8.37 -6.78 10.99
CA LYS A 40 -9.62 -6.74 11.75
C LYS A 40 -9.55 -7.76 12.91
N PRO A 41 -9.78 -7.33 14.18
CA PRO A 41 -9.76 -8.24 15.31
C PRO A 41 -10.84 -9.32 15.12
N GLY A 42 -10.50 -10.58 15.40
CA GLY A 42 -11.41 -11.71 15.32
C GLY A 42 -11.58 -12.35 13.94
N LYS A 43 -10.85 -11.91 12.90
CA LYS A 43 -10.75 -12.65 11.63
C LYS A 43 -9.34 -13.22 11.47
N SER A 44 -9.17 -14.51 11.76
CA SER A 44 -7.99 -15.24 11.28
C SER A 44 -8.04 -15.26 9.76
N GLY A 45 -7.10 -14.61 9.12
CA GLY A 45 -6.96 -14.66 7.67
C GLY A 45 -7.08 -13.29 7.04
N TYR A 46 -5.93 -12.78 6.60
CA TYR A 46 -5.87 -12.04 5.36
C TYR A 46 -6.60 -12.88 4.30
N SER A 47 -7.82 -12.49 3.91
CA SER A 47 -8.32 -12.82 2.59
C SER A 47 -7.37 -12.11 1.62
N GLN A 48 -6.30 -12.81 1.24
CA GLN A 48 -5.42 -12.39 0.18
C GLN A 48 -6.30 -12.26 -1.06
N GLN A 49 -6.72 -11.03 -1.35
CA GLN A 49 -7.21 -10.63 -2.65
C GLN A 49 -6.20 -11.19 -3.67
N GLY A 50 -6.70 -12.14 -4.47
CA GLY A 50 -6.04 -12.87 -5.54
C GLY A 50 -4.51 -12.78 -5.59
N LYS A 51 -3.83 -13.81 -5.08
CA LYS A 51 -2.57 -14.23 -5.69
C LYS A 51 -2.88 -14.70 -7.11
N VAL A 52 -2.92 -13.79 -8.09
CA VAL A 52 -2.74 -14.16 -9.49
C VAL A 52 -1.26 -14.46 -9.67
N GLN A 53 -0.84 -15.61 -9.14
CA GLN A 53 0.39 -16.25 -9.58
C GLN A 53 -0.01 -17.02 -10.82
N SER A 54 -0.02 -16.33 -11.97
CA SER A 54 -0.15 -16.98 -13.27
C SER A 54 0.95 -18.02 -13.37
N GLN A 55 0.61 -19.27 -13.09
CA GLN A 55 1.39 -20.41 -13.49
C GLN A 55 1.47 -20.36 -15.01
N VAL A 56 2.61 -19.89 -15.52
CA VAL A 56 3.06 -20.24 -16.85
C VAL A 56 3.26 -21.74 -16.82
N THR A 57 2.28 -22.51 -17.28
CA THR A 57 2.45 -23.93 -17.52
C THR A 57 1.78 -24.30 -18.84
N LEU A 58 2.59 -24.17 -19.90
CA LEU A 58 2.65 -25.05 -21.06
C LEU A 58 1.35 -25.77 -21.43
N TRP A 59 0.48 -25.08 -22.15
CA TRP A 59 -0.44 -25.75 -23.06
C TRP A 59 0.16 -25.75 -24.47
N GLY A 60 0.75 -26.90 -24.80
CA GLY A 60 0.66 -27.53 -26.11
C GLY A 60 1.02 -26.69 -27.34
N LYS A 61 2.33 -26.53 -27.59
CA LYS A 61 2.85 -26.41 -28.96
C LYS A 61 2.65 -27.74 -29.71
N ASN A 62 1.41 -28.11 -29.99
CA ASN A 62 1.09 -29.23 -30.87
C ASN A 62 0.10 -28.75 -31.94
N SER A 63 0.60 -27.84 -32.79
CA SER A 63 -0.02 -27.49 -34.06
C SER A 63 1.00 -27.74 -35.16
N LEU A 64 1.34 -29.01 -35.35
CA LEU A 64 2.03 -29.51 -36.54
C LEU A 64 1.42 -30.87 -36.90
N ARG A 65 0.30 -30.84 -37.61
CA ARG A 65 -0.03 -31.75 -38.70
C ARG A 65 -0.81 -30.97 -39.75
#